data_AF-A0A228J3W7-F1
#
_entry.id   AF-A0A228J3W7-F1
#
_cell.length_a   1.000
_cell.length_b   1.000
_cell.length_c   1.000
_cell.angle_alpha   90.00
_cell.angle_beta   90.00
_cell.angle_gamma   90.00
#
_symmetry.space_group_name_H-M   'P 1'
#
loop_
_entity.id
_entity.type
_entity.pdbx_description
1 polymer ?
#
loop_
_entity_poly.entity_id
_entity_poly.type
_entity_poly.pdbx_seq_one_letter_code
_entity_poly.pdbx_strand_id
1 'polypeptide(L)'
;MSVQFKRLGMSEAEIDREERDSKRKFKASRRMEMISVYNAPLPSGAELDQLEHQVGASLPLEYRRFLEKVNGGEPSGNLLWSGDRERVVNYLFSSTVPRGSIFSIEKNMETYGARFPKELICIGSAGGGDLILLSIKGDKVGGVYYWSHSFESESNGDEYWGNIEQVSDSLSHFFDMLHD
;
A
#
# COMPACT_ATOMS: atom_id res chain seq x y z
N MET A 1 -8.06 15.04 -6.22
CA MET A 1 -7.34 13.82 -6.64
C MET A 1 -7.00 13.97 -8.11
N SER A 2 -5.80 14.46 -8.38
CA SER A 2 -5.19 14.50 -9.71
C SER A 2 -4.66 13.12 -10.14
N VAL A 3 -4.14 12.33 -9.19
CA VAL A 3 -3.61 10.99 -9.43
C VAL A 3 -4.73 9.96 -9.66
N GLN A 4 -4.56 9.12 -10.67
CA GLN A 4 -5.41 7.96 -10.92
C GLN A 4 -4.73 6.70 -10.41
N PHE A 5 -5.51 5.67 -10.06
CA PHE A 5 -4.98 4.40 -9.61
C PHE A 5 -5.37 3.29 -10.58
N LYS A 6 -4.39 2.64 -11.18
CA LYS A 6 -4.59 1.40 -11.92
C LYS A 6 -4.83 0.27 -10.93
N ARG A 7 -5.76 -0.63 -11.26
CA ARG A 7 -6.01 -1.84 -10.46
C ARG A 7 -4.74 -2.66 -10.32
N LEU A 8 -4.55 -3.25 -9.14
CA LEU A 8 -3.51 -4.23 -8.88
C LEU A 8 -3.76 -5.51 -9.69
N GLY A 9 -2.70 -6.29 -9.90
CA GLY A 9 -2.78 -7.52 -10.68
C GLY A 9 -2.95 -7.23 -12.18
N MET A 10 -3.43 -8.22 -12.92
CA MET A 10 -3.61 -8.12 -14.37
C MET A 10 -4.83 -8.92 -14.82
N SER A 11 -5.60 -8.34 -15.74
CA SER A 11 -6.65 -9.08 -16.45
C SER A 11 -6.06 -10.18 -17.33
N GLU A 12 -6.87 -11.16 -17.71
CA GLU A 12 -6.46 -12.20 -18.66
C GLU A 12 -5.90 -11.61 -19.96
N ALA A 13 -6.55 -10.58 -20.49
CA ALA A 13 -6.13 -9.91 -21.72
C ALA A 13 -4.81 -9.15 -21.59
N GLU A 14 -4.52 -8.56 -20.43
CA GLU A 14 -3.23 -7.93 -20.14
C GLU A 14 -2.11 -8.98 -20.02
N ILE A 15 -2.37 -10.10 -19.35
CA ILE A 15 -1.39 -11.20 -19.23
C ILE A 15 -1.10 -11.78 -20.63
N ASP A 16 -2.13 -12.06 -21.43
CA ASP A 16 -1.94 -12.60 -22.78
C ASP A 16 -1.15 -11.66 -23.69
N ARG A 17 -1.34 -10.35 -23.53
CA ARG A 17 -0.54 -9.34 -24.23
C ARG A 17 0.91 -9.38 -23.78
N GLU A 18 1.16 -9.34 -22.48
CA GLU A 18 2.50 -9.38 -21.90
C GLU A 18 3.27 -10.65 -22.29
N GLU A 19 2.61 -11.82 -22.24
CA GLU A 19 3.23 -13.10 -22.62
C GLU A 19 3.60 -13.15 -24.10
N ARG A 20 2.77 -12.55 -24.96
CA ARG A 20 3.04 -12.42 -26.40
C ARG A 20 4.20 -11.47 -26.66
N ASP A 21 4.20 -10.30 -26.03
CA ASP A 21 5.15 -9.23 -26.30
C ASP A 21 6.55 -9.58 -25.72
N SER A 22 6.61 -10.16 -24.52
CA SER A 22 7.84 -10.65 -23.89
C SER A 22 8.30 -12.02 -24.41
N LYS A 23 7.45 -12.73 -25.17
CA LYS A 23 7.63 -14.15 -25.55
C LYS A 23 7.88 -15.09 -24.36
N ARG A 24 7.45 -14.70 -23.16
CA ARG A 24 7.62 -15.47 -21.92
C ARG A 24 6.28 -15.72 -21.26
N LYS A 25 5.96 -16.99 -20.99
CA LYS A 25 4.74 -17.36 -20.26
C LYS A 25 4.87 -17.15 -18.76
N PHE A 26 3.80 -16.72 -18.14
CA PHE A 26 3.63 -16.71 -16.69
C PHE A 26 3.51 -18.16 -16.22
N LYS A 27 4.00 -18.43 -15.01
CA LYS A 27 3.65 -19.69 -14.32
C LYS A 27 2.15 -19.68 -14.03
N ALA A 28 1.50 -20.85 -14.11
CA ALA A 28 0.05 -20.97 -13.90
C ALA A 28 -0.41 -20.38 -12.56
N SER A 29 0.35 -20.62 -11.49
CA SER A 29 0.07 -20.04 -10.15
C SER A 29 0.12 -18.52 -10.15
N ARG A 30 1.14 -17.93 -10.78
CA ARG A 30 1.28 -16.47 -10.88
C ARG A 30 0.17 -15.87 -11.73
N ARG A 31 -0.21 -16.52 -12.83
CA ARG A 31 -1.34 -16.09 -13.67
C ARG A 31 -2.64 -16.05 -12.87
N MET A 32 -2.94 -17.13 -12.14
CA MET A 32 -4.13 -17.21 -11.27
C MET A 32 -4.11 -16.15 -10.18
N GLU A 33 -2.95 -15.91 -9.56
CA GLU A 33 -2.79 -14.85 -8.56
C GLU A 33 -3.09 -13.47 -9.15
N MET A 34 -2.50 -13.10 -10.31
CA MET A 34 -2.72 -11.79 -10.92
C MET A 34 -4.17 -11.55 -11.33
N ILE A 35 -4.84 -12.57 -11.86
CA ILE A 35 -6.25 -12.48 -12.24
C ILE A 35 -7.15 -12.36 -10.99
N SER A 36 -6.86 -13.12 -9.93
CA SER A 36 -7.66 -13.05 -8.69
C SER A 36 -7.51 -11.71 -7.97
N VAL A 37 -6.30 -11.13 -7.98
CA VAL A 37 -6.05 -9.78 -7.47
C VAL A 37 -6.81 -8.74 -8.32
N TYR A 38 -6.74 -8.82 -9.65
CA TYR A 38 -7.40 -7.88 -10.54
C TYR A 38 -8.93 -7.86 -10.39
N ASN A 39 -9.51 -9.04 -10.17
CA ASN A 39 -10.95 -9.23 -9.99
C ASN A 39 -11.42 -9.08 -8.54
N ALA A 40 -10.54 -8.74 -7.60
CA ALA A 40 -10.93 -8.53 -6.21
C ALA A 40 -12.01 -7.43 -6.14
N PRO A 41 -13.09 -7.64 -5.35
CA PRO A 41 -14.15 -6.66 -5.21
C PRO A 41 -13.68 -5.45 -4.39
N LEU A 42 -14.41 -4.34 -4.46
CA LEU A 42 -14.27 -3.28 -3.47
C LEU A 42 -14.76 -3.79 -2.11
N PRO A 43 -14.18 -3.33 -0.99
CA PRO A 43 -14.57 -3.77 0.33
C PRO A 43 -15.97 -3.27 0.67
N SER A 44 -16.74 -4.15 1.29
CA SER A 44 -17.93 -3.81 2.04
C SER A 44 -17.58 -3.07 3.33
N GLY A 45 -18.56 -2.40 3.93
CA GLY A 45 -18.38 -1.77 5.24
C GLY A 45 -17.89 -2.77 6.31
N ALA A 46 -18.40 -4.01 6.28
CA ALA A 46 -18.02 -5.05 7.23
C ALA A 46 -16.54 -5.50 7.07
N GLU A 47 -16.02 -5.55 5.84
CA GLU A 47 -14.61 -5.84 5.60
C GLU A 47 -13.70 -4.72 6.13
N LEU A 48 -14.12 -3.46 5.99
CA LEU A 48 -13.39 -2.32 6.56
C LEU A 48 -13.45 -2.31 8.08
N ASP A 49 -14.60 -2.63 8.67
CA ASP A 49 -14.74 -2.74 10.13
C ASP A 49 -13.87 -3.88 10.68
N GLN A 50 -13.74 -4.99 9.95
CA GLN A 50 -12.82 -6.07 10.28
C GLN A 50 -11.36 -5.60 10.22
N LEU A 51 -10.97 -4.85 9.19
CA LEU A 51 -9.63 -4.26 9.09
C LEU A 51 -9.35 -3.32 10.28
N GLU A 52 -10.31 -2.45 10.65
CA GLU A 52 -10.23 -1.58 11.83
C GLU A 52 -10.01 -2.37 13.12
N HIS A 53 -10.75 -3.47 13.30
CA HIS A 53 -10.57 -4.37 14.43
C HIS A 53 -9.18 -5.03 14.43
N GLN A 54 -8.67 -5.45 13.27
CA GLN A 54 -7.35 -6.07 13.13
C GLN A 54 -6.21 -5.10 13.46
N VAL A 55 -6.29 -3.84 13.01
CA VAL A 55 -5.27 -2.82 13.31
C VAL A 55 -5.50 -2.15 14.68
N GLY A 56 -6.63 -2.44 15.33
CA GLY A 56 -6.98 -1.95 16.65
C GLY A 56 -7.24 -0.44 16.71
N ALA A 57 -7.74 0.16 15.62
CA ALA A 57 -8.17 1.56 15.53
C ALA A 57 -9.13 1.77 14.36
N SER A 58 -9.92 2.84 14.43
CA SER A 58 -10.67 3.33 13.26
C SER A 58 -9.71 3.84 12.18
N LEU A 59 -10.04 3.58 10.92
CA LEU A 59 -9.25 4.11 9.80
C LEU A 59 -9.51 5.62 9.67
N PRO A 60 -8.50 6.43 9.32
CA PRO A 60 -8.71 7.81 8.92
C PRO A 60 -9.74 7.89 7.81
N LEU A 61 -10.68 8.86 7.91
CA LEU A 61 -11.83 8.97 7.01
C LEU A 61 -11.43 9.02 5.53
N GLU A 62 -10.33 9.69 5.20
CA GLU A 62 -9.82 9.77 3.82
C GLU A 62 -9.36 8.40 3.31
N TYR A 63 -8.67 7.62 4.16
CA TYR A 63 -8.19 6.30 3.80
C TYR A 63 -9.34 5.29 3.67
N ARG A 64 -10.31 5.35 4.58
CA ARG A 64 -11.53 4.53 4.48
C ARG A 64 -12.25 4.78 3.14
N ARG A 65 -12.47 6.05 2.79
CA ARG A 65 -13.08 6.44 1.51
C ARG A 65 -12.25 6.02 0.29
N PHE A 66 -10.92 6.07 0.40
CA PHE A 66 -10.03 5.58 -0.65
C PHE A 66 -10.22 4.07 -0.85
N LEU A 67 -10.27 3.28 0.22
CA LEU A 67 -10.52 1.85 0.13
C LEU A 67 -11.89 1.52 -0.44
N GLU A 68 -12.95 2.23 -0.06
CA GLU A 68 -14.31 2.02 -0.58
C GLU A 68 -14.42 2.26 -2.09
N LYS A 69 -13.62 3.20 -2.64
CA LYS A 69 -13.73 3.62 -4.05
C LYS A 69 -12.70 2.97 -4.96
N VAL A 70 -11.50 2.73 -4.45
CA VAL A 70 -10.32 2.38 -5.25
C VAL A 70 -9.69 1.07 -4.74
N ASN A 71 -9.56 0.93 -3.41
CA ASN A 71 -9.07 -0.28 -2.75
C ASN A 71 -7.63 -0.69 -3.11
N GLY A 72 -6.69 0.24 -2.99
CA GLY A 72 -5.30 0.05 -3.40
C GLY A 72 -5.10 0.35 -4.89
N GLY A 73 -3.93 0.06 -5.43
CA GLY A 73 -3.63 0.31 -6.84
C GLY A 73 -2.24 0.89 -7.08
N GLU A 74 -1.85 0.87 -8.35
CA GLU A 74 -0.64 1.53 -8.85
C GLU A 74 -1.00 2.98 -9.20
N PRO A 75 -0.37 3.99 -8.56
CA PRO A 75 -0.66 5.39 -8.87
C PRO A 75 -0.13 5.75 -10.27
N SER A 76 -0.83 6.62 -10.99
CA SER A 76 -0.47 7.03 -12.35
C SER A 76 0.84 7.81 -12.39
N GLY A 77 1.06 8.68 -11.40
CA GLY A 77 2.35 9.25 -11.06
C GLY A 77 2.86 8.55 -9.82
N ASN A 78 4.06 7.97 -9.88
CA ASN A 78 4.60 7.10 -8.83
C ASN A 78 5.86 7.65 -8.18
N LEU A 79 6.21 8.91 -8.45
CA LEU A 79 7.35 9.59 -7.85
C LEU A 79 6.86 10.57 -6.78
N LEU A 80 7.69 10.74 -5.75
CA LEU A 80 7.44 11.61 -4.61
C LEU A 80 8.73 12.33 -4.23
N TRP A 81 8.67 13.67 -4.14
CA TRP A 81 9.75 14.45 -3.55
C TRP A 81 9.66 14.47 -2.02
N SER A 82 10.75 14.07 -1.36
CA SER A 82 10.91 14.13 0.10
C SER A 82 12.24 14.83 0.41
N GLY A 83 12.17 16.13 0.67
CA GLY A 83 13.36 16.99 0.72
C GLY A 83 14.04 17.08 -0.66
N ASP A 84 15.30 16.67 -0.74
CA ASP A 84 16.13 16.66 -1.95
C ASP A 84 16.15 15.28 -2.66
N ARG A 85 15.39 14.31 -2.15
CA ARG A 85 15.34 12.94 -2.67
C ARG A 85 14.02 12.67 -3.36
N GLU A 86 14.10 12.09 -4.55
CA GLU A 86 12.95 11.51 -5.24
C GLU A 86 12.81 10.04 -4.84
N ARG A 87 11.59 9.63 -4.51
CA ARG A 87 11.27 8.28 -4.04
C ARG A 87 10.16 7.70 -4.89
N VAL A 88 10.13 6.37 -4.98
CA VAL A 88 9.10 5.66 -5.72
C VAL A 88 7.99 5.22 -4.77
N VAL A 89 6.75 5.24 -5.26
CA VAL A 89 5.58 4.61 -4.65
C VAL A 89 5.04 3.59 -5.64
N ASN A 90 5.46 2.32 -5.50
CA ASN A 90 5.10 1.27 -6.45
C ASN A 90 3.60 1.06 -6.55
N TYR A 91 2.96 0.84 -5.39
CA TYR A 91 1.53 0.59 -5.29
C TYR A 91 1.04 0.70 -3.86
N LEU A 92 -0.24 1.02 -3.70
CA LEU A 92 -0.96 0.92 -2.44
C LEU A 92 -1.62 -0.45 -2.31
N PHE A 93 -1.58 -1.01 -1.12
CA PHE A 93 -2.15 -2.31 -0.79
C PHE A 93 -3.69 -2.26 -0.78
N SER A 94 -4.27 -3.45 -0.93
CA SER A 94 -5.71 -3.68 -0.99
C SER A 94 -6.20 -4.48 0.21
N SER A 95 -7.44 -4.21 0.63
CA SER A 95 -8.08 -4.88 1.76
C SER A 95 -8.75 -6.21 1.42
N THR A 96 -9.08 -6.47 0.15
CA THR A 96 -9.92 -7.61 -0.28
C THR A 96 -9.24 -8.57 -1.26
N VAL A 97 -8.02 -8.25 -1.70
CA VAL A 97 -7.21 -9.20 -2.46
C VAL A 97 -6.93 -10.45 -1.61
N PRO A 98 -6.63 -11.60 -2.22
CA PRO A 98 -6.36 -12.82 -1.46
C PRO A 98 -5.33 -12.58 -0.35
N ARG A 99 -5.64 -12.99 0.89
CA ARG A 99 -4.79 -12.75 2.08
C ARG A 99 -3.34 -13.18 1.91
N GLY A 100 -3.04 -14.20 1.10
CA GLY A 100 -1.67 -14.63 0.82
C GLY A 100 -0.90 -13.73 -0.16
N SER A 101 -1.58 -12.78 -0.81
CA SER A 101 -0.99 -11.93 -1.84
C SER A 101 -0.11 -10.84 -1.23
N ILE A 102 0.98 -10.53 -1.94
CA ILE A 102 1.86 -9.40 -1.61
C ILE A 102 1.15 -8.04 -1.65
N PHE A 103 -0.02 -7.98 -2.28
CA PHE A 103 -0.84 -6.77 -2.39
C PHE A 103 -1.78 -6.58 -1.20
N SER A 104 -1.89 -7.57 -0.30
CA SER A 104 -2.84 -7.53 0.83
C SER A 104 -2.32 -6.67 1.97
N ILE A 105 -3.15 -5.76 2.49
CA ILE A 105 -2.84 -5.02 3.72
C ILE A 105 -2.56 -6.00 4.86
N GLU A 106 -3.42 -7.01 5.04
CA GLU A 106 -3.28 -8.01 6.10
C GLU A 106 -1.94 -8.75 6.00
N LYS A 107 -1.56 -9.20 4.79
CA LYS A 107 -0.29 -9.90 4.60
C LYS A 107 0.92 -9.04 4.98
N ASN A 108 0.88 -7.77 4.58
CA ASN A 108 1.98 -6.85 4.84
C ASN A 108 2.01 -6.45 6.32
N MET A 109 0.86 -6.29 6.98
CA MET A 109 0.79 -6.09 8.43
C MET A 109 1.34 -7.30 9.20
N GLU A 110 1.05 -8.53 8.78
CA GLU A 110 1.67 -9.74 9.37
C GLU A 110 3.19 -9.76 9.20
N THR A 111 3.69 -9.23 8.08
CA THR A 111 5.12 -9.29 7.72
C THR A 111 5.93 -8.17 8.36
N TYR A 112 5.36 -6.97 8.44
CA TYR A 112 6.06 -5.73 8.79
C TYR A 112 5.51 -5.03 10.04
N GLY A 113 4.32 -5.38 10.54
CA GLY A 113 3.64 -4.61 11.59
C GLY A 113 4.37 -4.50 12.94
N ALA A 114 5.38 -5.34 13.21
CA ALA A 114 6.24 -5.26 14.39
C ALA A 114 7.53 -4.45 14.16
N ARG A 115 7.72 -3.89 12.95
CA ARG A 115 8.95 -3.22 12.49
C ARG A 115 8.85 -1.70 12.44
N PHE A 116 7.71 -1.16 12.84
CA PHE A 116 7.43 0.26 12.97
C PHE A 116 6.43 0.51 14.11
N PRO A 117 6.26 1.76 14.56
CA PRO A 117 5.39 2.07 15.68
C PRO A 117 3.94 1.63 15.49
N LYS A 118 3.31 1.10 16.55
CA LYS A 118 1.94 0.52 16.53
C LYS A 118 0.82 1.51 16.23
N GLU A 119 1.13 2.79 16.21
CA GLU A 119 0.25 3.86 15.75
C GLU A 119 0.20 3.99 14.22
N LEU A 120 1.07 3.29 13.51
CA LEU A 120 1.14 3.26 12.05
C LEU A 120 0.64 1.92 11.50
N ILE A 121 0.15 1.94 10.27
CA ILE A 121 -0.08 0.75 9.45
C ILE A 121 0.62 0.90 8.12
N CYS A 122 1.04 -0.20 7.51
CA CYS A 122 1.59 -0.19 6.16
C CYS A 122 0.45 -0.23 5.12
N ILE A 123 0.44 0.77 4.22
CA ILE A 123 -0.62 0.96 3.23
C ILE A 123 -0.12 0.83 1.79
N GLY A 124 1.20 0.70 1.57
CA GLY A 124 1.75 0.52 0.23
C GLY A 124 3.23 0.16 0.23
N SER A 125 3.71 -0.25 -0.95
CA SER A 125 5.12 -0.51 -1.23
C SER A 125 5.77 0.70 -1.91
N ALA A 126 6.97 1.06 -1.45
CA ALA A 126 7.82 2.07 -2.06
C ALA A 126 9.02 1.49 -2.84
N GLY A 127 9.10 0.16 -2.96
CA GLY A 127 10.19 -0.53 -3.66
C GLY A 127 11.42 -0.79 -2.79
N GLY A 128 12.26 -1.74 -3.20
CA GLY A 128 13.47 -2.11 -2.43
C GLY A 128 13.20 -2.68 -1.03
N GLY A 129 11.95 -2.97 -0.68
CA GLY A 129 11.53 -3.35 0.67
C GLY A 129 10.94 -2.19 1.48
N ASP A 130 11.01 -0.95 0.98
CA ASP A 130 10.46 0.23 1.64
C ASP A 130 8.92 0.26 1.58
N LEU A 131 8.32 1.00 2.52
CA LEU A 131 6.88 1.04 2.74
C LEU A 131 6.35 2.46 2.83
N ILE A 132 5.09 2.63 2.43
CA ILE A 132 4.28 3.79 2.79
C ILE A 132 3.44 3.42 4.00
N LEU A 133 3.55 4.22 5.06
CA LEU A 133 2.81 4.04 6.30
C LEU A 133 1.76 5.14 6.48
N LEU A 134 0.71 4.83 7.22
CA LEU A 134 -0.37 5.75 7.59
C LEU A 134 -0.55 5.75 9.11
N SER A 135 -0.60 6.93 9.72
CA SER A 135 -0.94 7.05 11.14
C SER A 135 -2.45 6.85 11.36
N ILE A 136 -2.77 5.95 12.29
CA ILE A 136 -4.14 5.59 12.70
C ILE A 136 -4.41 5.89 14.17
N LYS A 137 -3.40 6.29 14.95
CA LYS A 137 -3.50 6.68 16.36
C LYS A 137 -2.60 7.88 16.67
N GLY A 138 -2.86 8.54 17.80
CA GLY A 138 -2.05 9.65 18.30
C GLY A 138 -2.48 11.01 17.73
N ASP A 139 -1.58 11.99 17.81
CA ASP A 139 -1.90 13.39 17.45
C ASP A 139 -1.83 13.68 15.94
N LYS A 140 -1.31 12.73 15.16
CA LYS A 140 -1.06 12.87 13.71
C LYS A 140 -1.88 11.89 12.85
N VAL A 141 -3.06 11.46 13.33
CA VAL A 141 -3.96 10.56 12.59
C VAL A 141 -4.21 11.08 11.18
N GLY A 142 -4.02 10.22 10.17
CA GLY A 142 -4.12 10.57 8.76
C GLY A 142 -2.81 11.02 8.11
N GLY A 143 -1.76 11.27 8.90
CA GLY A 143 -0.42 11.56 8.40
C GLY A 143 0.17 10.37 7.65
N VAL A 144 0.89 10.66 6.57
CA VAL A 144 1.54 9.66 5.70
C VAL A 144 3.05 9.72 5.89
N TYR A 145 3.67 8.55 5.97
CA TYR A 145 5.08 8.40 6.26
C TYR A 145 5.75 7.45 5.27
N TYR A 146 7.03 7.68 5.04
CA TYR A 146 7.91 6.76 4.33
C TYR A 146 8.75 5.99 5.35
N TRP A 147 8.78 4.67 5.23
CA TRP A 147 9.61 3.79 6.05
C TRP A 147 10.68 3.15 5.17
N SER A 148 11.95 3.36 5.52
CA SER A 148 13.11 2.85 4.81
C SER A 148 13.62 1.56 5.45
N HIS A 149 13.61 0.45 4.71
CA HIS A 149 14.15 -0.84 5.17
C HIS A 149 15.63 -0.75 5.56
N SER A 150 16.41 0.11 4.90
CA SER A 150 17.88 0.15 5.05
C SER A 150 18.39 0.51 6.46
N PHE A 151 17.54 1.11 7.30
CA PHE A 151 17.90 1.58 8.64
C PHE A 151 16.91 1.05 9.69
N GLU A 152 16.31 -0.12 9.44
CA GLU A 152 15.40 -0.76 10.38
C GLU A 152 16.08 -1.00 11.75
N SER A 153 15.29 -0.90 12.83
CA SER A 153 15.75 -1.24 14.17
C SER A 153 16.26 -2.69 14.22
N GLU A 154 17.45 -2.91 14.80
CA GLU A 154 18.01 -4.25 14.99
C GLU A 154 17.28 -5.08 16.05
N SER A 155 16.36 -4.47 16.82
CA SER A 155 15.72 -5.10 17.99
C SER A 155 14.19 -5.04 17.96
N ASN A 156 13.60 -3.84 17.97
CA ASN A 156 12.15 -3.62 17.97
C ASN A 156 11.79 -2.33 17.23
N GLY A 157 10.73 -2.38 16.41
CA GLY A 157 10.19 -1.24 15.69
C GLY A 157 9.15 -0.41 16.45
N ASP A 158 8.58 -0.91 17.54
CA ASP A 158 7.39 -0.34 18.22
C ASP A 158 7.54 1.15 18.64
N GLU A 159 8.76 1.61 18.89
CA GLU A 159 9.06 3.01 19.28
C GLU A 159 10.18 3.62 18.42
N TYR A 160 10.56 2.94 17.34
CA TYR A 160 11.69 3.33 16.52
C TYR A 160 11.24 4.17 15.32
N TRP A 161 11.70 5.41 15.28
CA TRP A 161 11.42 6.37 14.21
C TRP A 161 12.63 6.70 13.33
N GLY A 162 13.79 6.10 13.60
CA GLY A 162 15.07 6.49 12.95
C GLY A 162 15.12 6.25 11.44
N ASN A 163 14.22 5.44 10.90
CA ASN A 163 14.06 5.18 9.47
C ASN A 163 12.69 5.59 8.92
N ILE A 164 11.95 6.42 9.67
CA ILE A 164 10.61 6.87 9.33
C ILE A 164 10.64 8.39 9.12
N GLU A 165 10.16 8.82 7.96
CA GLU A 165 10.04 10.23 7.61
C GLU A 165 8.59 10.55 7.31
N GLN A 166 8.05 11.61 7.93
CA GLN A 166 6.72 12.09 7.57
C GLN A 166 6.80 12.79 6.21
N VAL A 167 5.99 12.33 5.26
CA VAL A 167 5.95 12.89 3.89
C VAL A 167 4.73 13.77 3.65
N SER A 168 3.66 13.59 4.43
CA SER A 168 2.46 14.43 4.34
C SER A 168 1.65 14.39 5.64
N ASP A 169 0.84 15.43 5.86
CA ASP A 169 -0.10 15.52 6.98
C ASP A 169 -1.45 14.86 6.67
N SER A 170 -1.75 14.57 5.40
CA SER A 170 -2.98 13.88 4.99
C SER A 170 -2.77 12.99 3.77
N LEU A 171 -3.65 12.00 3.61
CA LEU A 171 -3.65 11.10 2.46
C LEU A 171 -3.96 11.85 1.16
N SER A 172 -4.90 12.78 1.19
CA SER A 172 -5.27 13.56 0.01
C SER A 172 -4.10 14.44 -0.47
N HIS A 173 -3.41 15.10 0.45
CA HIS A 173 -2.23 15.90 0.10
C HIS A 173 -1.08 15.01 -0.40
N PHE A 174 -0.88 13.84 0.21
CA PHE A 174 0.10 12.86 -0.27
C PHE A 174 -0.17 12.46 -1.73
N PHE A 175 -1.43 12.23 -2.10
CA PHE A 175 -1.81 11.92 -3.49
C PHE A 175 -1.58 13.08 -4.46
N ASP A 176 -1.81 14.32 -4.02
CA ASP A 176 -1.57 15.51 -4.85
C ASP A 176 -0.05 15.80 -5.03
N MET A 177 0.81 15.26 -4.16
CA MET A 177 2.26 15.34 -4.26
C MET A 177 2.88 14.33 -5.23
N LEU A 178 2.14 13.31 -5.67
CA LEU A 178 2.66 12.30 -6.60
C LEU A 178 2.76 12.84 -8.03
N HIS A 179 3.89 12.57 -8.68
CA HIS A 179 4.19 13.01 -10.04
C HIS A 179 4.80 11.89 -10.90
N ASP A 180 4.94 12.16 -12.21
CA ASP A 180 5.48 11.25 -13.23
C ASP A 180 7.01 11.31 -13.33
#